data_AF-A0A8C5JNK2-F1
#
_entry.id   AF-A0A8C5JNK2-F1
#
_cell.length_a   1.000
_cell.length_b   1.000
_cell.length_c   1.000
_cell.angle_alpha   90.00
_cell.angle_beta   90.00
_cell.angle_gamma   90.00
#
_symmetry.space_group_name_H-M   'P 1'
#
loop_
_entity.id
_entity.type
_entity.pdbx_description
1 polymer ?
#
loop_
_entity_poly.entity_id
_entity_poly.type
_entity_poly.pdbx_seq_one_letter_code
_entity_poly.pdbx_strand_id
1 'polypeptide(L)'
;MTSPAKFKKDKEIIAEYDTQVKEIRAQLVEQLKCLDQQCELRVQLLQDLQDFFRKKAEIEMDYSRNLEKLAERFLAKTRSTKDQQFNALPCWAVLSGQQLRKTRSSSTLGSESFLRSERIHLGPLPPQCSVTFHMHSTKMGCAWGFLSFWHYSHILMLYFHFLMLYFGVFFIFQRQAKYTENRLKAIKARNEYLLALEATNASVFKYYIHDLSDLIDQCCDLGYHASLNRALRTFLSAELNLEQSKHEGLDAIENAVENLDANSDKQRLMEMYNNVFCPPMKFEFQPHMGDMESQLCAQQPVQSELVQRCQQLQSRLSTLKIENEEVKKTMEATLQTIQDIVTIEDFDVSDCFQYSNSMESVKSTVSETFMSKPSIAKRRANQQETEQFYFTVRG
;
A
#
# COMPACT_ATOMS: atom_id res chain seq x y z
N MET A 1 -60.93 -23.43 -14.84
CA MET A 1 -61.31 -24.85 -14.94
C MET A 1 -60.68 -25.58 -13.76
N THR A 2 -61.47 -25.89 -12.73
CA THR A 2 -61.02 -26.67 -11.58
C THR A 2 -61.00 -28.15 -11.97
N SER A 3 -59.82 -28.77 -11.94
CA SER A 3 -59.66 -30.22 -12.16
C SER A 3 -60.53 -30.99 -11.16
N PRO A 4 -61.21 -32.10 -11.55
CA PRO A 4 -62.01 -32.89 -10.63
C PRO A 4 -61.13 -33.38 -9.46
N ALA A 5 -61.59 -33.13 -8.24
CA ALA A 5 -60.89 -33.55 -7.03
C ALA A 5 -60.70 -35.08 -7.04
N LYS A 6 -59.45 -35.53 -7.13
CA LYS A 6 -59.12 -36.96 -7.08
C LYS A 6 -59.51 -37.52 -5.70
N PHE A 7 -60.26 -38.63 -5.69
CA PHE A 7 -60.51 -39.39 -4.47
C PHE A 7 -59.22 -40.10 -4.06
N LYS A 8 -58.50 -39.54 -3.08
CA LYS A 8 -57.23 -40.10 -2.58
C LYS A 8 -57.48 -40.98 -1.36
N LYS A 9 -56.84 -42.15 -1.32
CA LYS A 9 -56.85 -43.05 -0.14
C LYS A 9 -55.73 -42.68 0.82
N ASP A 10 -55.88 -43.06 2.10
CA ASP A 10 -54.95 -42.75 3.21
C ASP A 10 -53.48 -42.96 2.85
N LYS A 11 -53.16 -44.10 2.22
CA LYS A 11 -51.79 -44.46 1.84
C LYS A 11 -51.16 -43.50 0.82
N GLU A 12 -51.96 -42.92 -0.07
CA GLU A 12 -51.49 -42.01 -1.12
C GLU A 12 -51.19 -40.62 -0.55
N ILE A 13 -52.06 -40.11 0.33
CA ILE A 13 -51.87 -38.81 1.01
C ILE A 13 -50.65 -38.85 1.93
N ILE A 14 -50.48 -39.97 2.67
CA ILE A 14 -49.31 -40.18 3.54
C ILE A 14 -48.02 -40.23 2.73
N ALA A 15 -48.01 -40.95 1.60
CA ALA A 15 -46.82 -41.06 0.76
C ALA A 15 -46.40 -39.72 0.13
N GLU A 16 -47.36 -38.90 -0.31
CA GLU A 16 -47.09 -37.54 -0.82
C GLU A 16 -46.49 -36.64 0.28
N TYR A 17 -47.07 -36.69 1.48
CA TYR A 17 -46.60 -35.92 2.64
C TYR A 17 -45.20 -36.35 3.07
N ASP A 18 -44.94 -37.66 3.20
CA ASP A 18 -43.62 -38.21 3.52
C ASP A 18 -42.54 -37.86 2.48
N THR A 19 -42.92 -37.73 1.21
CA THR A 19 -42.00 -37.31 0.14
C THR A 19 -41.57 -35.86 0.34
N GLN A 20 -42.52 -34.95 0.61
CA GLN A 20 -42.21 -33.55 0.92
C GLN A 20 -41.33 -33.41 2.17
N VAL A 21 -41.51 -34.24 3.20
CA VAL A 21 -40.59 -34.26 4.36
C VAL A 21 -39.17 -34.55 3.94
N LYS A 22 -39.00 -35.60 3.14
CA LYS A 22 -37.67 -36.06 2.74
C LYS A 22 -36.96 -34.97 1.95
N GLU A 23 -37.68 -34.26 1.09
CA GLU A 23 -37.16 -33.11 0.35
C GLU A 23 -36.75 -31.96 1.29
N ILE A 24 -37.62 -31.55 2.22
CA ILE A 24 -37.30 -30.49 3.20
C ILE A 24 -36.11 -30.89 4.07
N ARG A 25 -36.05 -32.14 4.56
CA ARG A 25 -34.90 -32.63 5.34
C ARG A 25 -33.61 -32.62 4.52
N ALA A 26 -33.66 -33.02 3.25
CA ALA A 26 -32.51 -32.98 2.37
C ALA A 26 -32.03 -31.54 2.15
N GLN A 27 -32.95 -30.58 1.96
CA GLN A 27 -32.62 -29.16 1.84
C GLN A 27 -31.95 -28.61 3.11
N LEU A 28 -32.48 -28.93 4.30
CA LEU A 28 -31.90 -28.50 5.57
C LEU A 28 -30.47 -29.03 5.76
N VAL A 29 -30.20 -30.28 5.39
CA VAL A 29 -28.85 -30.87 5.44
C VAL A 29 -27.91 -30.14 4.48
N GLU A 30 -28.38 -29.78 3.28
CA GLU A 30 -27.55 -29.08 2.30
C GLU A 30 -27.28 -27.62 2.70
N GLN A 31 -28.26 -26.95 3.31
CA GLN A 31 -28.08 -25.63 3.91
C GLN A 31 -27.00 -25.66 5.00
N LEU A 32 -27.01 -26.70 5.85
CA LEU A 32 -26.00 -26.89 6.89
C LEU A 32 -24.60 -27.02 6.28
N LYS A 33 -24.41 -27.92 5.30
CA LYS A 33 -23.12 -28.11 4.62
C LYS A 33 -22.62 -26.84 3.95
N CYS A 34 -23.50 -26.08 3.31
CA CYS A 34 -23.15 -24.82 2.67
C CYS A 34 -22.60 -23.82 3.70
N LEU A 35 -23.28 -23.68 4.85
CA LEU A 35 -22.84 -22.78 5.92
C LEU A 35 -21.53 -23.25 6.57
N ASP A 36 -21.34 -24.57 6.76
CA ASP A 36 -20.08 -25.15 7.24
C ASP A 36 -18.92 -24.83 6.29
N GLN A 37 -19.12 -25.05 4.98
CA GLN A 37 -18.12 -24.74 3.97
C GLN A 37 -17.76 -23.24 3.94
N GLN A 38 -18.74 -22.35 4.09
CA GLN A 38 -18.47 -20.90 4.17
C GLN A 38 -17.66 -20.52 5.42
N CYS A 39 -17.92 -21.18 6.56
CA CYS A 39 -17.12 -20.99 7.78
C CYS A 39 -15.67 -21.45 7.56
N GLU A 40 -15.45 -22.62 6.98
CA GLU A 40 -14.13 -23.15 6.67
C GLU A 40 -13.33 -22.23 5.74
N LEU A 41 -13.96 -21.73 4.67
CA LEU A 41 -13.34 -20.79 3.73
C LEU A 41 -12.90 -19.48 4.41
N ARG A 42 -13.72 -18.95 5.33
CA ARG A 42 -13.38 -17.74 6.09
C ARG A 42 -12.22 -17.98 7.06
N VAL A 43 -12.20 -19.13 7.74
CA VAL A 43 -11.07 -19.51 8.60
C VAL A 43 -9.79 -19.64 7.78
N GLN A 44 -9.86 -20.29 6.62
CA GLN A 44 -8.70 -20.42 5.72
C GLN A 44 -8.18 -19.05 5.26
N LEU A 45 -9.08 -18.15 4.82
CA LEU A 45 -8.68 -16.80 4.40
C LEU A 45 -7.98 -16.02 5.53
N LEU A 46 -8.49 -16.13 6.77
CA LEU A 46 -7.85 -15.48 7.92
C LEU A 46 -6.46 -16.06 8.20
N GLN A 47 -6.29 -17.38 8.04
CA GLN A 47 -4.98 -18.04 8.19
C GLN A 47 -4.01 -17.61 7.09
N ASP A 48 -4.45 -17.55 5.84
CA ASP A 48 -3.63 -17.12 4.71
C ASP A 48 -3.20 -15.65 4.87
N LEU A 49 -4.10 -14.78 5.33
CA LEU A 49 -3.78 -13.38 5.66
C LEU A 49 -2.73 -13.31 6.77
N GLN A 50 -2.87 -14.11 7.82
CA GLN A 50 -1.90 -14.17 8.92
C GLN A 50 -0.51 -14.55 8.40
N ASP A 51 -0.41 -15.62 7.60
CA ASP A 51 0.86 -16.10 7.08
C ASP A 51 1.48 -15.12 6.08
N PHE A 52 0.66 -14.46 5.26
CA PHE A 52 1.09 -13.36 4.38
C PHE A 52 1.73 -12.22 5.17
N PHE A 53 1.03 -11.68 6.19
CA PHE A 53 1.56 -10.56 6.97
C PHE A 53 2.78 -10.94 7.80
N ARG A 54 2.83 -12.17 8.33
CA ARG A 54 4.04 -12.71 8.99
C ARG A 54 5.21 -12.71 8.03
N LYS A 55 5.01 -13.21 6.79
CA LYS A 55 6.10 -13.28 5.82
C LYS A 55 6.54 -11.91 5.33
N LYS A 56 5.59 -10.99 5.09
CA LYS A 56 5.87 -9.59 4.76
C LYS A 56 6.71 -8.93 5.84
N ALA A 57 6.36 -9.12 7.12
CA ALA A 57 7.11 -8.60 8.25
C ALA A 57 8.57 -9.09 8.30
N GLU A 58 8.81 -10.38 8.06
CA GLU A 58 10.17 -10.92 7.99
C GLU A 58 11.00 -10.24 6.88
N ILE A 59 10.42 -10.11 5.69
CA ILE A 59 11.07 -9.47 4.54
C ILE A 59 11.40 -8.00 4.83
N GLU A 60 10.46 -7.28 5.45
CA GLU A 60 10.65 -5.89 5.83
C GLU A 60 11.72 -5.70 6.89
N MET A 61 11.78 -6.60 7.89
CA MET A 61 12.84 -6.60 8.88
C MET A 61 14.21 -6.87 8.26
N ASP A 62 14.31 -7.82 7.32
CA ASP A 62 15.55 -8.11 6.60
C ASP A 62 16.02 -6.91 5.76
N TYR A 63 15.09 -6.34 5.00
CA TYR A 63 15.33 -5.13 4.23
C TYR A 63 15.82 -4.01 5.14
N SER A 64 15.12 -3.76 6.25
CA SER A 64 15.47 -2.76 7.25
C SER A 64 16.90 -2.96 7.80
N ARG A 65 17.24 -4.17 8.24
CA ARG A 65 18.60 -4.48 8.75
C ARG A 65 19.69 -4.25 7.70
N ASN A 66 19.41 -4.55 6.43
CA ASN A 66 20.36 -4.32 5.35
C ASN A 66 20.58 -2.82 5.09
N LEU A 67 19.51 -2.03 5.17
CA LEU A 67 19.56 -0.58 5.04
C LEU A 67 20.32 0.09 6.19
N GLU A 68 20.11 -0.37 7.43
CA GLU A 68 20.82 0.14 8.62
C GLU A 68 22.32 -0.11 8.53
N LYS A 69 22.72 -1.36 8.21
CA LYS A 69 24.14 -1.71 7.99
C LYS A 69 24.79 -0.86 6.89
N LEU A 70 24.05 -0.58 5.82
CA LEU A 70 24.52 0.30 4.75
C LEU A 70 24.80 1.70 5.29
N ALA A 71 23.85 2.30 6.00
CA ALA A 71 23.98 3.64 6.55
C ALA A 71 25.12 3.73 7.58
N GLU A 72 25.22 2.79 8.51
CA GLU A 72 26.30 2.74 9.51
C GLU A 72 27.68 2.67 8.87
N ARG A 73 27.85 1.86 7.82
CA ARG A 73 29.12 1.72 7.10
C ARG A 73 29.62 3.03 6.51
N PHE A 74 28.72 3.89 6.02
CA PHE A 74 29.09 5.18 5.46
C PHE A 74 29.24 6.25 6.55
N LEU A 75 28.36 6.29 7.55
CA LEU A 75 28.46 7.23 8.67
C LEU A 75 29.76 7.04 9.48
N ALA A 76 30.23 5.80 9.65
CA ALA A 76 31.49 5.52 10.34
C ALA A 76 32.71 6.12 9.61
N LYS A 77 32.68 6.20 8.28
CA LYS A 77 33.78 6.78 7.48
C LYS A 77 33.81 8.30 7.58
N THR A 78 32.65 8.95 7.56
CA THR A 78 32.54 10.42 7.54
C THR A 78 32.99 11.06 8.86
N ARG A 79 32.89 10.37 10.00
CA ARG A 79 33.35 10.90 11.30
C ARG A 79 34.87 10.99 11.45
N SER A 80 35.63 10.29 10.60
CA SER A 80 37.09 10.23 10.70
C SER A 80 37.80 11.41 10.03
N THR A 81 37.14 12.15 9.16
CA THR A 81 37.70 13.25 8.37
C THR A 81 37.12 14.59 8.86
N LYS A 82 37.81 15.25 9.78
CA LYS A 82 37.39 16.55 10.36
C LYS A 82 37.29 17.69 9.31
N ASP A 83 37.86 17.53 8.12
CA ASP A 83 38.04 18.60 7.12
C ASP A 83 36.95 18.67 6.03
N GLN A 84 35.91 17.82 6.07
CA GLN A 84 34.93 17.70 4.97
C GLN A 84 33.63 18.50 5.18
N GLN A 85 33.68 19.74 5.67
CA GLN A 85 32.50 20.61 5.91
C GLN A 85 31.95 21.31 4.64
N PHE A 86 32.01 20.67 3.48
CA PHE A 86 31.49 21.21 2.21
C PHE A 86 30.11 20.66 1.88
N ASN A 87 29.30 21.42 1.12
CA ASN A 87 27.84 21.26 0.96
C ASN A 87 27.35 19.90 0.41
N ALA A 88 28.23 19.02 -0.08
CA ALA A 88 27.88 17.64 -0.43
C ALA A 88 27.69 16.70 0.78
N LEU A 89 28.26 17.03 1.96
CA LEU A 89 28.13 16.24 3.18
C LEU A 89 26.72 16.26 3.79
N PRO A 90 26.01 17.40 3.84
CA PRO A 90 24.59 17.47 4.21
C PRO A 90 23.71 16.54 3.38
N CYS A 91 23.84 16.52 2.05
CA CYS A 91 23.08 15.60 1.19
C CYS A 91 23.32 14.14 1.58
N TRP A 92 24.58 13.75 1.80
CA TRP A 92 24.96 12.41 2.25
C TRP A 92 24.49 12.06 3.66
N ALA A 93 24.56 13.01 4.60
CA ALA A 93 24.12 12.84 5.98
C ALA A 93 22.59 12.76 6.08
N VAL A 94 21.86 13.53 5.27
CA VAL A 94 20.41 13.46 5.13
C VAL A 94 20.01 12.13 4.51
N LEU A 95 20.62 11.72 3.39
CA LEU A 95 20.40 10.40 2.77
C LEU A 95 20.60 9.23 3.75
N SER A 96 21.69 9.27 4.50
CA SER A 96 22.00 8.25 5.51
C SER A 96 21.02 8.28 6.69
N GLY A 97 20.58 9.48 7.11
CA GLY A 97 19.59 9.68 8.16
C GLY A 97 18.15 9.29 7.75
N GLN A 98 17.77 9.46 6.48
CA GLN A 98 16.51 8.96 5.95
C GLN A 98 16.46 7.45 5.94
N GLN A 99 17.59 6.84 5.58
CA GLN A 99 17.72 5.40 5.59
C GLN A 99 17.56 4.82 7.00
N LEU A 100 18.06 5.50 8.05
CA LEU A 100 17.81 5.13 9.46
C LEU A 100 16.37 5.40 9.95
N ARG A 101 15.68 6.40 9.38
CA ARG A 101 14.26 6.63 9.71
C ARG A 101 13.35 5.57 9.10
N LYS A 102 13.61 5.20 7.83
CA LYS A 102 12.91 4.13 7.11
C LYS A 102 13.01 2.77 7.79
N THR A 103 14.15 2.47 8.43
CA THR A 103 14.39 1.22 9.16
C THR A 103 13.63 1.14 10.48
N ARG A 104 13.57 2.25 11.24
CA ARG A 104 12.78 2.36 12.47
C ARG A 104 11.28 2.33 12.22
N SER A 105 10.79 2.98 11.15
CA SER A 105 9.35 2.97 10.83
C SER A 105 8.89 1.62 10.27
N SER A 106 9.67 0.99 9.39
CA SER A 106 9.37 -0.34 8.82
C SER A 106 9.38 -1.48 9.86
N SER A 107 10.27 -1.43 10.86
CA SER A 107 10.33 -2.45 11.93
C SER A 107 9.24 -2.33 13.01
N THR A 108 8.70 -1.13 13.23
CA THR A 108 7.80 -0.85 14.37
C THR A 108 6.31 -0.89 14.01
N LEU A 109 5.94 -0.59 12.75
CA LEU A 109 4.54 -0.33 12.40
C LEU A 109 3.80 -1.47 11.69
N GLY A 110 4.44 -2.30 10.86
CA GLY A 110 3.74 -3.31 10.06
C GLY A 110 3.45 -4.61 10.80
N SER A 111 4.44 -5.13 11.52
CA SER A 111 4.42 -6.47 12.12
C SER A 111 3.77 -6.48 13.51
N GLU A 112 4.21 -5.61 14.42
CA GLU A 112 3.68 -5.55 15.79
C GLU A 112 2.24 -5.05 15.83
N SER A 113 1.86 -4.07 15.00
CA SER A 113 0.51 -3.49 15.05
C SER A 113 -0.55 -4.45 14.49
N PHE A 114 -0.23 -5.17 13.40
CA PHE A 114 -1.12 -6.18 12.82
C PHE A 114 -1.21 -7.41 13.72
N LEU A 115 -0.08 -7.98 14.17
CA LEU A 115 -0.08 -9.14 15.08
C LEU A 115 -0.73 -8.81 16.44
N ARG A 116 -0.61 -7.58 16.95
CA ARG A 116 -1.29 -7.12 18.17
C ARG A 116 -2.80 -6.92 17.93
N SER A 117 -3.20 -6.32 16.81
CA SER A 117 -4.61 -6.16 16.44
C SER A 117 -5.29 -7.51 16.22
N GLU A 118 -4.60 -8.46 15.59
CA GLU A 118 -5.06 -9.82 15.31
C GLU A 118 -5.20 -10.66 16.59
N ARG A 119 -4.19 -10.64 17.48
CA ARG A 119 -4.24 -11.37 18.77
C ARG A 119 -5.37 -10.87 19.68
N ILE A 120 -5.74 -9.59 19.57
CA ILE A 120 -6.78 -8.97 20.40
C ILE A 120 -8.19 -9.10 19.75
N HIS A 121 -8.30 -9.13 18.43
CA HIS A 121 -9.61 -9.00 17.75
C HIS A 121 -9.98 -10.14 16.79
N LEU A 122 -9.02 -10.86 16.19
CA LEU A 122 -9.29 -11.94 15.23
C LEU A 122 -9.12 -13.35 15.84
N GLY A 123 -8.24 -13.50 16.84
CA GLY A 123 -8.04 -14.75 17.58
C GLY A 123 -9.30 -15.41 18.21
N PRO A 124 -10.32 -14.67 18.69
CA PRO A 124 -11.52 -15.27 19.27
C PRO A 124 -12.67 -15.52 18.26
N LEU A 125 -12.57 -15.12 16.98
CA LEU A 125 -13.64 -15.33 15.99
C LEU A 125 -13.84 -16.79 15.53
N PRO A 126 -12.79 -17.61 15.32
CA PRO A 126 -12.94 -19.02 14.93
C PRO A 126 -13.75 -19.87 15.93
N PRO A 127 -13.52 -19.79 17.27
CA PRO A 127 -14.33 -20.54 18.23
C PRO A 127 -15.75 -19.98 18.38
N GLN A 128 -15.98 -18.68 18.12
CA GLN A 128 -17.32 -18.08 18.19
C GLN A 128 -18.23 -18.53 17.04
N CYS A 129 -17.73 -18.63 15.80
CA CYS A 129 -18.52 -19.14 14.68
C CYS A 129 -18.95 -20.60 14.92
N SER A 130 -18.02 -21.45 15.36
CA SER A 130 -18.30 -22.86 15.65
C SER A 130 -19.31 -23.05 16.79
N VAL A 131 -19.19 -22.27 17.88
CA VAL A 131 -20.10 -22.35 19.04
C VAL A 131 -21.50 -21.82 18.71
N THR A 132 -21.59 -20.72 17.94
CA THR A 132 -22.89 -20.15 17.52
C THR A 132 -23.60 -21.10 16.55
N PHE A 133 -22.83 -21.72 15.65
CA PHE A 133 -23.32 -22.74 14.73
C PHE A 133 -23.79 -23.99 15.46
N HIS A 134 -23.07 -24.48 16.47
CA HIS A 134 -23.49 -25.64 17.27
C HIS A 134 -24.74 -25.34 18.11
N MET A 135 -24.80 -24.16 18.75
CA MET A 135 -25.99 -23.69 19.48
C MET A 135 -27.22 -23.57 18.57
N HIS A 136 -27.05 -23.10 17.34
CA HIS A 136 -28.17 -22.92 16.41
C HIS A 136 -28.50 -24.16 15.59
N SER A 137 -27.55 -25.07 15.36
CA SER A 137 -27.79 -26.45 14.93
C SER A 137 -28.60 -27.20 15.99
N THR A 138 -28.40 -26.89 17.27
CA THR A 138 -29.27 -27.36 18.37
C THR A 138 -30.66 -26.71 18.33
N LYS A 139 -30.80 -25.44 17.90
CA LYS A 139 -32.11 -24.80 17.65
C LYS A 139 -32.79 -25.27 16.36
N MET A 140 -32.04 -25.65 15.32
CA MET A 140 -32.53 -26.45 14.20
C MET A 140 -32.91 -27.85 14.67
N GLY A 141 -32.20 -28.39 15.67
CA GLY A 141 -32.62 -29.49 16.54
C GLY A 141 -34.03 -29.27 17.11
N CYS A 142 -34.35 -28.06 17.58
CA CYS A 142 -35.72 -27.69 17.96
C CYS A 142 -36.68 -27.56 16.75
N ALA A 143 -36.17 -27.31 15.54
CA ALA A 143 -36.92 -27.49 14.30
C ALA A 143 -37.21 -28.98 13.98
N TRP A 144 -36.50 -29.95 14.59
CA TRP A 144 -36.97 -31.35 14.66
C TRP A 144 -38.19 -31.51 15.62
N GLY A 145 -38.44 -30.52 16.48
CA GLY A 145 -39.74 -30.32 17.12
C GLY A 145 -40.86 -30.09 16.10
N PHE A 146 -40.59 -29.50 14.92
CA PHE A 146 -41.56 -29.45 13.80
C PHE A 146 -41.91 -30.83 13.30
N LEU A 147 -40.95 -31.74 13.22
CA LEU A 147 -41.18 -33.14 12.89
C LEU A 147 -42.02 -33.87 13.94
N SER A 148 -41.89 -33.48 15.20
CA SER A 148 -42.71 -34.00 16.30
C SER A 148 -44.17 -33.52 16.21
N PHE A 149 -44.40 -32.24 15.86
CA PHE A 149 -45.73 -31.69 15.57
C PHE A 149 -46.32 -32.21 14.24
N TRP A 150 -45.47 -32.48 13.25
CA TRP A 150 -45.80 -33.13 11.98
C TRP A 150 -46.23 -34.58 12.16
N HIS A 151 -45.51 -35.35 12.98
CA HIS A 151 -45.90 -36.70 13.39
C HIS A 151 -47.25 -36.67 14.12
N TYR A 152 -47.50 -35.64 14.94
CA TYR A 152 -48.80 -35.41 15.59
C TYR A 152 -49.93 -35.14 14.58
N SER A 153 -49.69 -34.28 13.58
CA SER A 153 -50.63 -34.03 12.46
C SER A 153 -50.90 -35.30 11.64
N HIS A 154 -49.86 -36.09 11.36
CA HIS A 154 -49.93 -37.38 10.67
C HIS A 154 -50.72 -38.43 11.47
N ILE A 155 -50.53 -38.51 12.80
CA ILE A 155 -51.30 -39.36 13.72
C ILE A 155 -52.77 -38.93 13.75
N LEU A 156 -53.06 -37.62 13.75
CA LEU A 156 -54.42 -37.09 13.70
C LEU A 156 -55.13 -37.32 12.35
N MET A 157 -54.40 -37.23 11.24
CA MET A 157 -54.90 -37.56 9.91
C MET A 157 -55.23 -39.07 9.79
N LEU A 158 -54.34 -39.93 10.30
CA LEU A 158 -54.59 -41.38 10.42
C LEU A 158 -55.79 -41.68 11.32
N TYR A 159 -55.96 -40.96 12.43
CA TYR A 159 -57.11 -41.08 13.33
C TYR A 159 -58.43 -40.62 12.67
N PHE A 160 -58.40 -39.51 11.92
CA PHE A 160 -59.52 -39.01 11.14
C PHE A 160 -59.95 -39.99 10.03
N HIS A 161 -58.99 -40.52 9.27
CA HIS A 161 -59.25 -41.52 8.24
C HIS A 161 -59.69 -42.87 8.80
N PHE A 162 -59.11 -43.33 9.92
CA PHE A 162 -59.57 -44.52 10.64
C PHE A 162 -61.03 -44.39 11.10
N LEU A 163 -61.43 -43.22 11.60
CA LEU A 163 -62.84 -42.92 11.92
C LEU A 163 -63.75 -42.93 10.69
N MET A 164 -63.28 -42.44 9.54
CA MET A 164 -64.03 -42.46 8.27
C MET A 164 -64.12 -43.87 7.65
N LEU A 165 -63.12 -44.72 7.83
CA LEU A 165 -63.16 -46.14 7.45
C LEU A 165 -64.12 -46.96 8.33
N TYR A 166 -64.12 -46.72 9.64
CA TYR A 166 -65.13 -47.27 10.58
C TYR A 166 -66.55 -46.83 10.22
N PHE A 167 -66.71 -45.63 9.64
CA PHE A 167 -67.97 -45.08 9.14
C PHE A 167 -68.51 -45.87 7.93
N GLY A 168 -67.63 -46.38 7.06
CA GLY A 168 -68.01 -47.12 5.85
C GLY A 168 -68.48 -48.56 6.12
N VAL A 169 -68.01 -49.21 7.19
CA VAL A 169 -68.34 -50.60 7.52
C VAL A 169 -69.65 -50.71 8.33
N PHE A 170 -70.07 -49.64 9.02
CA PHE A 170 -71.27 -49.62 9.86
C PHE A 170 -72.50 -49.04 9.13
N PHE A 171 -72.65 -49.32 7.83
CA PHE A 171 -73.82 -48.89 7.04
C PHE A 171 -75.05 -49.80 7.24
N ILE A 172 -75.02 -50.68 8.25
CA ILE A 172 -76.07 -51.66 8.50
C ILE A 172 -76.57 -51.47 9.94
N PHE A 173 -77.79 -50.95 10.02
CA PHE A 173 -78.68 -50.83 11.18
C PHE A 173 -78.58 -49.60 12.12
N GLN A 174 -79.71 -48.90 12.15
CA GLN A 174 -80.17 -47.83 13.05
C GLN A 174 -79.35 -47.58 14.33
N ARG A 175 -78.71 -46.40 14.39
CA ARG A 175 -78.63 -45.61 15.64
C ARG A 175 -78.22 -44.17 15.33
N GLN A 176 -79.21 -43.29 15.15
CA GLN A 176 -79.03 -41.85 14.90
C GLN A 176 -78.05 -41.21 15.92
N ALA A 177 -78.12 -41.62 17.19
CA ALA A 177 -77.25 -41.13 18.25
C ALA A 177 -75.77 -41.54 18.10
N LYS A 178 -75.49 -42.75 17.59
CA LYS A 178 -74.11 -43.22 17.37
C LYS A 178 -73.49 -42.57 16.13
N TYR A 179 -74.32 -42.30 15.12
CA TYR A 179 -73.94 -41.52 13.94
C TYR A 179 -73.58 -40.08 14.30
N THR A 180 -74.39 -39.39 15.11
CA THR A 180 -74.11 -38.01 15.52
C THR A 180 -72.84 -37.93 16.37
N GLU A 181 -72.60 -38.89 17.27
CA GLU A 181 -71.39 -38.97 18.08
C GLU A 181 -70.12 -39.18 17.23
N ASN A 182 -70.14 -40.12 16.29
CA ASN A 182 -68.99 -40.38 15.42
C ASN A 182 -68.73 -39.24 14.42
N ARG A 183 -69.79 -38.64 13.89
CA ARG A 183 -69.68 -37.43 13.05
C ARG A 183 -69.02 -36.29 13.83
N LEU A 184 -69.37 -36.10 15.10
CA LEU A 184 -68.74 -35.08 15.95
C LEU A 184 -67.26 -35.39 16.20
N LYS A 185 -66.88 -36.64 16.43
CA LYS A 185 -65.47 -37.06 16.59
C LYS A 185 -64.65 -36.80 15.31
N ALA A 186 -65.19 -37.11 14.14
CA ALA A 186 -64.54 -36.83 12.86
C ALA A 186 -64.37 -35.32 12.60
N ILE A 187 -65.38 -34.50 12.95
CA ILE A 187 -65.29 -33.03 12.84
C ILE A 187 -64.19 -32.49 13.77
N LYS A 188 -64.13 -32.96 15.02
CA LYS A 188 -63.08 -32.56 15.98
C LYS A 188 -61.69 -32.92 15.46
N ALA A 189 -61.49 -34.16 14.99
CA ALA A 189 -60.21 -34.60 14.44
C ALA A 189 -59.81 -33.79 13.19
N ARG A 190 -60.76 -33.44 12.31
CA ARG A 190 -60.50 -32.58 11.15
C ARG A 190 -60.07 -31.16 11.57
N ASN A 191 -60.75 -30.59 12.56
CA ASN A 191 -60.43 -29.24 13.04
C ASN A 191 -59.03 -29.19 13.66
N GLU A 192 -58.68 -30.19 14.47
CA GLU A 192 -57.33 -30.31 15.04
C GLU A 192 -56.25 -30.50 13.96
N TYR A 193 -56.52 -31.31 12.92
CA TYR A 193 -55.62 -31.44 11.77
C TYR A 193 -55.41 -30.10 11.05
N LEU A 194 -56.48 -29.33 10.80
CA LEU A 194 -56.37 -28.03 10.14
C LEU A 194 -55.58 -27.01 10.99
N LEU A 195 -55.78 -27.00 12.31
CA LEU A 195 -54.99 -26.14 13.21
C LEU A 195 -53.50 -26.52 13.20
N ALA A 196 -53.19 -27.81 13.23
CA ALA A 196 -51.81 -28.30 13.16
C ALA A 196 -51.16 -28.00 11.79
N LEU A 197 -51.92 -28.09 10.70
CA LEU A 197 -51.45 -27.75 9.36
C LEU A 197 -51.12 -26.26 9.24
N GLU A 198 -51.97 -25.38 9.76
CA GLU A 198 -51.73 -23.93 9.75
C GLU A 198 -50.48 -23.58 10.57
N ALA A 199 -50.35 -24.14 11.77
CA ALA A 199 -49.18 -23.95 12.63
C ALA A 199 -47.89 -24.44 11.95
N THR A 200 -47.97 -25.57 11.25
CA THR A 200 -46.87 -26.15 10.47
C THR A 200 -46.44 -25.22 9.33
N ASN A 201 -47.40 -24.73 8.53
CA ASN A 201 -47.12 -23.86 7.40
C ASN A 201 -46.53 -22.52 7.84
N ALA A 202 -47.10 -21.90 8.89
CA ALA A 202 -46.58 -20.67 9.48
C ALA A 202 -45.14 -20.83 9.95
N SER A 203 -44.80 -22.01 10.48
CA SER A 203 -43.47 -22.33 10.96
C SER A 203 -42.45 -22.54 9.85
N VAL A 204 -42.81 -23.31 8.81
CA VAL A 204 -41.96 -23.48 7.62
C VAL A 204 -41.72 -22.13 6.96
N PHE A 205 -42.78 -21.32 6.80
CA PHE A 205 -42.67 -19.97 6.27
C PHE A 205 -41.71 -19.11 7.10
N LYS A 206 -41.90 -19.06 8.42
CA LYS A 206 -41.02 -18.28 9.31
C LYS A 206 -39.56 -18.70 9.17
N TYR A 207 -39.28 -20.00 9.15
CA TYR A 207 -37.91 -20.50 9.04
C TYR A 207 -37.24 -20.06 7.73
N TYR A 208 -37.89 -20.28 6.59
CA TYR A 208 -37.31 -19.98 5.27
C TYR A 208 -37.26 -18.49 4.94
N ILE A 209 -38.19 -17.69 5.46
CA ILE A 209 -38.31 -16.27 5.11
C ILE A 209 -37.57 -15.36 6.10
N HIS A 210 -37.54 -15.72 7.39
CA HIS A 210 -36.97 -14.87 8.43
C HIS A 210 -35.76 -15.53 9.09
N ASP A 211 -35.96 -16.69 9.73
CA ASP A 211 -34.94 -17.26 10.62
C ASP A 211 -33.64 -17.62 9.88
N LEU A 212 -33.70 -18.05 8.61
CA LEU A 212 -32.51 -18.34 7.81
C LEU A 212 -31.69 -17.08 7.48
N SER A 213 -32.35 -15.96 7.14
CA SER A 213 -31.67 -14.69 6.88
C SER A 213 -31.05 -14.15 8.17
N ASP A 214 -31.83 -14.13 9.25
CA ASP A 214 -31.36 -13.71 10.57
C ASP A 214 -30.19 -14.57 11.05
N LEU A 215 -30.20 -15.88 10.75
CA LEU A 215 -29.10 -16.78 11.08
C LEU A 215 -27.81 -16.40 10.33
N ILE A 216 -27.91 -16.09 9.04
CA ILE A 216 -26.75 -15.67 8.24
C ILE A 216 -26.23 -14.34 8.80
N ASP A 217 -27.10 -13.35 9.00
CA ASP A 217 -26.71 -12.04 9.51
C ASP A 217 -26.10 -12.13 10.93
N GLN A 218 -26.63 -12.99 11.80
CA GLN A 218 -26.18 -13.13 13.19
C GLN A 218 -25.00 -14.09 13.39
N CYS A 219 -24.81 -15.10 12.54
CA CYS A 219 -23.72 -16.09 12.71
C CYS A 219 -22.52 -15.82 11.79
N CYS A 220 -22.77 -15.30 10.59
CA CYS A 220 -21.71 -15.07 9.61
C CYS A 220 -21.08 -13.68 9.73
N ASP A 221 -21.85 -12.68 10.19
CA ASP A 221 -21.44 -11.28 10.14
C ASP A 221 -21.22 -10.63 11.52
N LEU A 222 -21.33 -11.40 12.61
CA LEU A 222 -21.14 -10.88 13.97
C LEU A 222 -19.68 -10.50 14.23
N GLY A 223 -19.30 -9.32 13.74
CA GLY A 223 -17.99 -8.73 13.94
C GLY A 223 -16.90 -9.21 12.97
N TYR A 224 -17.12 -10.19 12.09
CA TYR A 224 -16.11 -10.64 11.12
C TYR A 224 -15.67 -9.49 10.20
N HIS A 225 -16.61 -8.90 9.46
CA HIS A 225 -16.33 -7.78 8.56
C HIS A 225 -15.79 -6.55 9.29
N ALA A 226 -16.34 -6.25 10.47
CA ALA A 226 -15.88 -5.13 11.29
C ALA A 226 -14.42 -5.32 11.75
N SER A 227 -14.06 -6.52 12.17
CA SER A 227 -12.70 -6.86 12.63
C SER A 227 -11.71 -6.88 11.49
N LEU A 228 -12.08 -7.47 10.34
CA LEU A 228 -11.26 -7.47 9.13
C LEU A 228 -11.04 -6.04 8.62
N ASN A 229 -12.08 -5.22 8.54
CA ASN A 229 -11.98 -3.81 8.15
C ASN A 229 -11.04 -3.04 9.08
N ARG A 230 -11.11 -3.25 10.40
CA ARG A 230 -10.19 -2.61 11.35
C ARG A 230 -8.75 -3.05 11.12
N ALA A 231 -8.50 -4.35 10.94
CA ALA A 231 -7.17 -4.89 10.66
C ALA A 231 -6.56 -4.32 9.37
N LEU A 232 -7.34 -4.30 8.28
CA LEU A 232 -6.91 -3.73 7.00
C LEU A 232 -6.71 -2.21 7.08
N ARG A 233 -7.53 -1.48 7.85
CA ARG A 233 -7.32 -0.05 8.10
C ARG A 233 -6.08 0.25 8.90
N THR A 234 -5.73 -0.60 9.87
CA THR A 234 -4.45 -0.50 10.58
C THR A 234 -3.28 -0.66 9.61
N PHE A 235 -3.35 -1.66 8.72
CA PHE A 235 -2.36 -1.85 7.66
C PHE A 235 -2.25 -0.61 6.75
N LEU A 236 -3.37 -0.11 6.22
CA LEU A 236 -3.38 1.10 5.37
C LEU A 236 -2.81 2.33 6.10
N SER A 237 -3.12 2.49 7.39
CA SER A 237 -2.59 3.58 8.20
C SER A 237 -1.08 3.47 8.36
N ALA A 238 -0.55 2.27 8.59
CA ALA A 238 0.89 2.03 8.69
C ALA A 238 1.62 2.37 7.38
N GLU A 239 1.11 1.91 6.23
CA GLU A 239 1.69 2.18 4.90
C GLU A 239 1.64 3.69 4.56
N LEU A 240 0.54 4.37 4.86
CA LEU A 240 0.42 5.81 4.62
C LEU A 240 1.43 6.63 5.43
N ASN A 241 1.60 6.31 6.72
CA ASN A 241 2.59 6.98 7.56
C ASN A 241 4.02 6.68 7.11
N LEU A 242 4.29 5.46 6.61
CA LEU A 242 5.59 5.10 6.05
C LEU A 242 5.90 5.90 4.79
N GLU A 243 4.94 6.04 3.87
CA GLU A 243 5.11 6.83 2.65
C GLU A 243 5.26 8.32 2.96
N GLN A 244 4.49 8.85 3.91
CA GLN A 244 4.66 10.24 4.37
C GLN A 244 6.06 10.47 4.94
N SER A 245 6.53 9.60 5.83
CA SER A 245 7.89 9.71 6.39
C SER A 245 8.97 9.60 5.32
N LYS A 246 8.73 8.81 4.26
CA LYS A 246 9.65 8.72 3.11
C LYS A 246 9.62 10.00 2.28
N HIS A 247 8.45 10.57 2.05
CA HIS A 247 8.28 11.83 1.31
C HIS A 247 8.96 12.99 2.02
N GLU A 248 8.70 13.20 3.31
CA GLU A 248 9.43 14.18 4.16
C GLU A 248 10.94 13.97 4.05
N GLY A 249 11.35 12.72 3.85
CA GLY A 249 12.72 12.38 3.70
C GLY A 249 13.36 12.76 2.38
N LEU A 250 12.63 12.57 1.29
CA LEU A 250 13.00 13.00 -0.04
C LEU A 250 13.02 14.53 -0.13
N ASP A 251 12.04 15.21 0.47
CA ASP A 251 11.99 16.68 0.50
C ASP A 251 13.24 17.26 1.19
N ALA A 252 13.71 16.64 2.27
CA ALA A 252 14.94 17.08 2.92
C ALA A 252 16.19 16.90 2.03
N ILE A 253 16.20 15.88 1.15
CA ILE A 253 17.28 15.68 0.18
C ILE A 253 17.16 16.70 -0.94
N GLU A 254 15.97 16.93 -1.46
CA GLU A 254 15.68 17.94 -2.49
C GLU A 254 16.13 19.33 -2.03
N ASN A 255 15.72 19.75 -0.83
CA ASN A 255 16.20 20.99 -0.22
C ASN A 255 17.74 21.04 -0.12
N ALA A 256 18.40 19.93 0.19
CA ALA A 256 19.86 19.90 0.27
C ALA A 256 20.52 20.02 -1.12
N VAL A 257 19.90 19.45 -2.16
CA VAL A 257 20.32 19.55 -3.56
C VAL A 257 20.16 20.99 -4.07
N GLU A 258 19.04 21.64 -3.78
CA GLU A 258 18.80 23.04 -4.16
C GLU A 258 19.80 24.02 -3.53
N ASN A 259 20.33 23.69 -2.35
CA ASN A 259 21.31 24.49 -1.63
C ASN A 259 22.77 24.24 -2.05
N LEU A 260 23.02 23.46 -3.12
CA LEU A 260 24.37 23.26 -3.65
C LEU A 260 24.89 24.55 -4.32
N ASP A 261 25.80 25.25 -3.64
CA ASP A 261 26.42 26.48 -4.14
C ASP A 261 27.96 26.46 -4.02
N ALA A 262 28.62 26.41 -5.18
CA ALA A 262 30.07 26.42 -5.29
C ALA A 262 30.71 27.75 -4.82
N ASN A 263 30.01 28.88 -4.94
CA ASN A 263 30.54 30.16 -4.46
C ASN A 263 30.51 30.26 -2.94
N SER A 264 29.43 29.80 -2.31
CA SER A 264 29.35 29.66 -0.86
C SER A 264 30.43 28.72 -0.32
N ASP A 265 30.64 27.56 -0.97
CA ASP A 265 31.71 26.62 -0.59
C ASP A 265 33.11 27.26 -0.72
N LYS A 266 33.38 27.98 -1.82
CA LYS A 266 34.63 28.72 -2.03
C LYS A 266 34.85 29.76 -0.92
N GLN A 267 33.82 30.53 -0.57
CA GLN A 267 33.92 31.52 0.50
C GLN A 267 34.25 30.86 1.84
N ARG A 268 33.53 29.80 2.21
CA ARG A 268 33.79 29.04 3.44
C ARG A 268 35.21 28.46 3.47
N LEU A 269 35.71 27.95 2.34
CA LEU A 269 37.09 27.46 2.21
C LEU A 269 38.10 28.58 2.50
N MET A 270 37.92 29.75 1.87
CA MET A 270 38.81 30.90 2.03
C MET A 270 38.80 31.43 3.48
N GLU A 271 37.62 31.45 4.12
CA GLU A 271 37.48 31.85 5.52
C GLU A 271 38.13 30.84 6.48
N MET A 272 37.89 29.54 6.27
CA MET A 272 38.46 28.46 7.08
C MET A 272 39.99 28.44 7.02
N TYR A 273 40.55 28.69 5.84
CA TYR A 273 42.00 28.76 5.61
C TYR A 273 42.49 30.19 5.37
N ASN A 274 41.96 31.16 6.11
CA ASN A 274 42.29 32.59 5.93
C ASN A 274 43.81 32.84 5.91
N ASN A 275 44.55 32.22 6.83
CA ASN A 275 46.02 32.38 6.89
C ASN A 275 46.77 31.92 5.63
N VAL A 276 46.15 31.07 4.80
CA VAL A 276 46.72 30.58 3.53
C VAL A 276 46.38 31.53 2.38
N PHE A 277 45.17 32.10 2.38
CA PHE A 277 44.63 32.90 1.28
C PHE A 277 44.67 34.41 1.52
N CYS A 278 45.07 34.88 2.71
CA CYS A 278 45.19 36.30 3.01
C CYS A 278 46.28 36.95 2.15
N PRO A 279 46.02 38.12 1.55
CA PRO A 279 47.02 38.80 0.74
C PRO A 279 48.21 39.24 1.61
N PRO A 280 49.46 39.10 1.11
CA PRO A 280 50.64 39.59 1.82
C PRO A 280 50.64 41.12 1.89
N MET A 281 51.44 41.67 2.81
CA MET A 281 51.68 43.11 2.85
C MET A 281 52.27 43.60 1.53
N LYS A 282 51.87 44.80 1.10
CA LYS A 282 52.45 45.42 -0.09
C LYS A 282 53.94 45.64 0.11
N PHE A 283 54.71 45.41 -0.93
CA PHE A 283 56.12 45.79 -0.93
C PHE A 283 56.24 47.31 -0.88
N GLU A 284 57.04 47.81 0.04
CA GLU A 284 57.34 49.23 0.19
C GLU A 284 58.74 49.52 -0.35
N PHE A 285 58.91 50.72 -0.93
CA PHE A 285 60.23 51.21 -1.34
C PHE A 285 61.18 51.22 -0.15
N GLN A 286 62.36 50.62 -0.30
CA GLN A 286 63.38 50.54 0.75
C GLN A 286 64.51 51.54 0.44
N PRO A 287 64.65 52.64 1.18
CA PRO A 287 65.70 53.62 0.95
C PRO A 287 67.09 53.01 1.20
N HIS A 288 67.98 53.09 0.20
CA HIS A 288 69.34 52.59 0.32
C HIS A 288 70.25 53.67 0.90
N MET A 289 70.99 53.38 1.99
CA MET A 289 71.97 54.30 2.60
C MET A 289 71.42 55.69 2.99
N GLY A 290 70.15 55.76 3.41
CA GLY A 290 69.53 57.03 3.79
C GLY A 290 69.13 57.91 2.60
N ASP A 291 68.85 57.31 1.45
CA ASP A 291 68.21 57.99 0.33
C ASP A 291 66.95 58.74 0.79
N MET A 292 66.88 60.03 0.47
CA MET A 292 65.79 60.92 0.88
C MET A 292 64.67 60.98 -0.17
N GLU A 293 64.92 60.44 -1.36
CA GLU A 293 63.98 60.42 -2.47
C GLU A 293 63.15 59.14 -2.46
N SER A 294 61.82 59.27 -2.49
CA SER A 294 60.86 58.15 -2.51
C SER A 294 59.87 58.23 -3.67
N GLN A 295 60.09 59.17 -4.59
CA GLN A 295 59.22 59.48 -5.72
C GLN A 295 60.04 59.57 -7.02
N LEU A 296 59.35 59.51 -8.15
CA LEU A 296 59.98 59.64 -9.46
C LEU A 296 60.56 61.05 -9.65
N CYS A 297 61.87 61.15 -9.90
CA CYS A 297 62.49 62.42 -10.31
C CYS A 297 62.28 62.67 -11.81
N ALA A 298 61.45 63.66 -12.15
CA ALA A 298 61.08 64.00 -13.52
C ALA A 298 61.71 65.31 -14.03
N GLN A 299 62.92 65.64 -13.56
CA GLN A 299 63.67 66.84 -13.98
C GLN A 299 64.56 66.55 -15.20
N GLN A 300 65.08 67.58 -15.88
CA GLN A 300 66.05 67.37 -16.97
C GLN A 300 67.41 66.87 -16.41
N PRO A 301 68.09 65.92 -17.09
CA PRO A 301 67.84 65.43 -18.46
C PRO A 301 66.90 64.21 -18.56
N VAL A 302 66.52 63.58 -17.45
CA VAL A 302 65.77 62.29 -17.45
C VAL A 302 64.29 62.41 -17.83
N GLN A 303 63.73 63.63 -17.81
CA GLN A 303 62.32 63.87 -18.12
C GLN A 303 61.90 63.39 -19.51
N SER A 304 62.72 63.61 -20.55
CA SER A 304 62.39 63.23 -21.93
C SER A 304 62.32 61.71 -22.10
N GLU A 305 63.25 60.98 -21.47
CA GLU A 305 63.28 59.51 -21.45
C GLU A 305 62.05 58.94 -20.72
N LEU A 306 61.66 59.53 -19.58
CA LEU A 306 60.46 59.13 -18.85
C LEU A 306 59.18 59.36 -19.66
N VAL A 307 59.05 60.49 -20.36
CA VAL A 307 57.90 60.76 -21.25
C VAL A 307 57.84 59.75 -22.39
N GLN A 308 58.98 59.46 -23.03
CA GLN A 308 59.07 58.45 -24.09
C GLN A 308 58.68 57.06 -23.55
N ARG A 309 59.15 56.71 -22.35
CA ARG A 309 58.81 55.43 -21.69
C ARG A 309 57.33 55.33 -21.37
N CYS A 310 56.70 56.40 -20.87
CA CYS A 310 55.26 56.45 -20.63
C CYS A 310 54.47 56.25 -21.92
N GLN A 311 54.83 56.92 -23.01
CA GLN A 311 54.18 56.74 -24.32
C GLN A 311 54.32 55.30 -24.84
N GLN A 312 55.51 54.70 -24.68
CA GLN A 312 55.75 53.30 -25.06
C GLN A 312 54.95 52.31 -24.21
N LEU A 313 54.83 52.54 -22.90
CA LEU A 313 54.01 51.71 -22.01
C LEU A 313 52.53 51.87 -22.33
N GLN A 314 52.08 53.08 -22.62
CA GLN A 314 50.68 53.36 -22.98
C GLN A 314 50.29 52.63 -24.28
N SER A 315 51.12 52.70 -25.32
CA SER A 315 50.85 51.99 -26.58
C SER A 315 50.85 50.48 -26.38
N ARG A 316 51.85 49.93 -25.68
CA ARG A 316 51.90 48.49 -25.38
C ARG A 316 50.71 48.02 -24.54
N LEU A 317 50.30 48.77 -23.52
CA LEU A 317 49.11 48.46 -22.73
C LEU A 317 47.84 48.47 -23.56
N SER A 318 47.72 49.39 -24.54
CA SER A 318 46.55 49.44 -25.42
C SER A 318 46.43 48.16 -26.26
N THR A 319 47.53 47.68 -26.82
CA THR A 319 47.58 46.42 -27.58
C THR A 319 47.26 45.21 -26.70
N LEU A 320 47.93 45.10 -25.55
CA LEU A 320 47.72 43.99 -24.62
C LEU A 320 46.29 43.93 -24.09
N LYS A 321 45.63 45.07 -23.88
CA LYS A 321 44.23 45.11 -23.46
C LYS A 321 43.29 44.54 -24.53
N ILE A 322 43.54 44.83 -25.80
CA ILE A 322 42.74 44.30 -26.91
C ILE A 322 42.91 42.79 -27.00
N GLU A 323 44.17 42.32 -27.01
CA GLU A 323 44.49 40.88 -27.04
C GLU A 323 43.87 40.14 -25.85
N ASN A 324 43.96 40.70 -24.64
CA ASN A 324 43.39 40.08 -23.44
C ASN A 324 41.86 39.99 -23.49
N GLU A 325 41.18 41.03 -24.01
CA GLU A 325 39.72 41.02 -24.17
C GLU A 325 39.26 39.99 -25.21
N GLU A 326 40.01 39.77 -26.28
CA GLU A 326 39.71 38.72 -27.28
C GLU A 326 39.84 37.31 -26.69
N VAL A 327 40.94 37.06 -25.96
CA VAL A 327 41.15 35.79 -25.25
C VAL A 327 40.06 35.58 -24.20
N LYS A 328 39.71 36.61 -23.42
CA LYS A 328 38.67 36.57 -22.40
C LYS A 328 37.30 36.22 -22.99
N LYS A 329 36.90 36.86 -24.10
CA LYS A 329 35.62 36.53 -24.78
C LYS A 329 35.57 35.07 -25.24
N THR A 330 36.68 34.57 -25.79
CA THR A 330 36.79 33.17 -26.23
C THR A 330 36.69 32.21 -25.03
N MET A 331 37.35 32.55 -23.93
CA MET A 331 37.29 31.81 -22.67
C MET A 331 35.87 31.80 -22.07
N GLU A 332 35.19 32.94 -22.03
CA GLU A 332 33.82 33.08 -21.50
C GLU A 332 32.80 32.31 -22.35
N ALA A 333 32.90 32.37 -23.68
CA ALA A 333 32.05 31.60 -24.59
C ALA A 333 32.26 30.08 -24.43
N THR A 334 33.52 29.66 -24.26
CA THR A 334 33.84 28.24 -24.02
C THR A 334 33.31 27.80 -22.65
N LEU A 335 33.43 28.64 -21.62
CA LEU A 335 32.86 28.37 -20.29
C LEU A 335 31.34 28.22 -20.34
N GLN A 336 30.65 29.10 -21.08
CA GLN A 336 29.21 28.97 -21.28
C GLN A 336 28.84 27.64 -21.93
N THR A 337 29.60 27.22 -22.95
CA THR A 337 29.40 25.92 -23.60
C THR A 337 29.57 24.75 -22.62
N ILE A 338 30.58 24.82 -21.74
CA ILE A 338 30.78 23.82 -20.68
C ILE A 338 29.60 23.82 -19.71
N GLN A 339 29.11 25.00 -19.29
CA GLN A 339 27.95 25.13 -18.42
C GLN A 339 26.71 24.49 -19.05
N ASP A 340 26.42 24.79 -20.32
CA ASP A 340 25.28 24.23 -21.04
C ASP A 340 25.35 22.69 -21.13
N ILE A 341 26.55 22.12 -21.25
CA ILE A 341 26.75 20.66 -21.27
C ILE A 341 26.48 20.02 -19.89
N VAL A 342 26.88 20.68 -18.80
CA VAL A 342 26.79 20.09 -17.44
C VAL A 342 25.47 20.38 -16.73
N THR A 343 24.67 21.34 -17.19
CA THR A 343 23.34 21.67 -16.63
C THR A 343 22.18 21.04 -17.41
N ILE A 344 22.44 20.04 -18.24
CA ILE A 344 21.37 19.30 -18.94
C ILE A 344 20.49 18.58 -17.90
N GLU A 345 19.18 18.74 -18.01
CA GLU A 345 18.20 18.09 -17.12
C GLU A 345 17.89 16.65 -17.58
N ASP A 346 18.83 15.72 -17.33
CA ASP A 346 18.71 14.31 -17.72
C ASP A 346 18.43 13.35 -16.55
N PHE A 347 17.81 13.86 -15.48
CA PHE A 347 17.51 13.11 -14.25
C PHE A 347 16.06 12.59 -14.14
N ASP A 348 15.13 13.00 -15.01
CA ASP A 348 13.77 12.43 -15.03
C ASP A 348 13.79 10.99 -15.59
N VAL A 349 13.27 10.06 -14.81
CA VAL A 349 13.21 8.62 -15.11
C VAL A 349 11.79 8.08 -15.08
N SER A 350 10.77 8.95 -15.19
CA SER A 350 9.35 8.57 -15.14
C SER A 350 8.99 7.47 -16.16
N ASP A 351 9.62 7.49 -17.34
CA ASP A 351 9.46 6.47 -18.39
C ASP A 351 9.84 5.05 -17.93
N CYS A 352 10.73 4.91 -16.94
CA CYS A 352 11.12 3.61 -16.40
C CYS A 352 10.01 2.94 -15.58
N PHE A 353 8.99 3.69 -15.15
CA PHE A 353 7.87 3.21 -14.35
C PHE A 353 6.59 3.01 -15.17
N GLN A 354 6.63 3.25 -16.48
CA GLN A 354 5.53 2.97 -17.40
C GLN A 354 5.51 1.47 -17.76
N TYR A 355 5.01 0.64 -16.85
CA TYR A 355 4.68 -0.74 -17.18
C TYR A 355 3.31 -0.76 -17.87
N SER A 356 3.28 -1.12 -19.16
CA SER A 356 2.02 -1.47 -19.82
C SER A 356 1.39 -2.64 -19.06
N ASN A 357 0.11 -2.54 -18.70
CA ASN A 357 -0.66 -3.61 -18.02
C ASN A 357 -0.83 -4.89 -18.87
N SER A 358 -0.07 -5.06 -19.95
CA SER A 358 -0.07 -6.25 -20.79
C SER A 358 1.13 -7.12 -20.43
N MET A 359 0.91 -8.42 -20.28
CA MET A 359 1.94 -9.43 -20.07
C MET A 359 2.85 -9.64 -21.31
N GLU A 360 2.83 -8.71 -22.27
CA GLU A 360 3.71 -8.67 -23.42
C GLU A 360 4.89 -7.74 -23.15
N SER A 361 6.08 -8.34 -23.17
CA SER A 361 7.37 -7.67 -23.16
C SER A 361 7.50 -6.73 -24.36
N VAL A 362 7.06 -5.49 -24.23
CA VAL A 362 7.40 -4.43 -25.18
C VAL A 362 8.67 -3.75 -24.66
N LYS A 363 9.82 -4.12 -25.24
CA LYS A 363 11.04 -3.30 -25.16
C LYS A 363 10.70 -1.89 -25.65
N SER A 364 10.81 -0.91 -24.78
CA SER A 364 10.65 0.50 -25.13
C SER A 364 11.79 0.93 -26.04
N THR A 365 11.52 1.08 -27.34
CA THR A 365 12.51 1.42 -28.37
C THR A 365 12.86 2.91 -28.41
N VAL A 366 12.23 3.76 -27.59
CA VAL A 366 12.37 5.23 -27.68
C VAL A 366 13.60 5.74 -26.90
N SER A 367 13.97 5.08 -25.80
CA SER A 367 15.09 5.52 -24.95
C SER A 367 16.46 4.95 -25.36
N GLU A 368 16.52 3.95 -26.24
CA GLU A 368 17.78 3.26 -26.60
C GLU A 368 18.75 4.14 -27.41
N THR A 369 18.26 5.11 -28.18
CA THR A 369 19.11 5.90 -29.10
C THR A 369 19.92 7.00 -28.38
N PHE A 370 19.33 7.68 -27.40
CA PHE A 370 20.00 8.75 -26.65
C PHE A 370 21.04 8.20 -25.66
N MET A 371 20.71 7.08 -25.01
CA MET A 371 21.53 6.44 -23.96
C MET A 371 22.41 5.29 -24.46
N SER A 372 22.59 5.15 -25.79
CA SER A 372 23.49 4.14 -26.34
C SER A 372 24.93 4.36 -25.86
N LYS A 373 25.67 3.29 -25.53
CA LYS A 373 27.08 3.41 -25.09
C LYS A 373 27.96 4.23 -26.08
N PRO A 374 27.82 4.10 -27.41
CA PRO A 374 28.57 4.92 -28.36
C PRO A 374 28.19 6.41 -28.34
N SER A 375 26.92 6.77 -28.16
CA SER A 375 26.49 8.17 -28.08
C SER A 375 27.00 8.85 -26.80
N ILE A 376 26.98 8.14 -25.66
CA ILE A 376 27.53 8.63 -24.39
C ILE A 376 29.04 8.88 -24.48
N ALA A 377 29.80 7.93 -25.06
CA ALA A 377 31.24 8.08 -25.23
C ALA A 377 31.60 9.29 -26.09
N LYS A 378 30.86 9.51 -27.19
CA LYS A 378 31.06 10.66 -28.07
C LYS A 378 30.78 12.00 -27.35
N ARG A 379 29.69 12.07 -26.56
CA ARG A 379 29.37 13.27 -25.76
C ARG A 379 30.47 13.57 -24.73
N ARG A 380 30.96 12.55 -24.02
CA ARG A 380 32.07 12.70 -23.06
C ARG A 380 33.37 13.17 -23.72
N ALA A 381 33.72 12.62 -24.88
CA ALA A 381 34.91 13.03 -25.62
C ALA A 381 34.83 14.51 -26.04
N ASN A 382 33.67 14.95 -26.53
CA ASN A 382 33.44 16.34 -26.89
C ASN A 382 33.51 17.29 -25.67
N GLN A 383 32.95 16.89 -24.53
CA GLN A 383 33.09 17.64 -23.28
C GLN A 383 34.55 17.79 -22.87
N GLN A 384 35.33 16.71 -22.90
CA GLN A 384 36.76 16.73 -22.54
C GLN A 384 37.58 17.63 -23.47
N GLU A 385 37.32 17.59 -24.78
CA GLU A 385 37.97 18.46 -25.75
C GLU A 385 37.65 19.94 -25.50
N THR A 386 36.39 20.24 -25.15
CA THR A 386 35.93 21.60 -24.81
C THR A 386 36.59 22.11 -23.53
N GLU A 387 36.66 21.28 -22.49
CA GLU A 387 37.37 21.60 -21.24
C GLU A 387 38.87 21.82 -21.48
N GLN A 388 39.50 20.98 -22.29
CA GLN A 388 40.91 21.12 -22.66
C GLN A 388 41.17 22.44 -23.41
N PHE A 389 40.29 22.79 -24.35
CA PHE A 389 40.35 24.06 -25.05
C PHE A 389 40.20 25.25 -24.08
N TYR A 390 39.24 25.18 -23.14
CA TYR A 390 39.07 26.22 -22.11
C TYR A 390 40.36 26.47 -21.30
N PHE A 391 41.03 25.41 -20.84
CA PHE A 391 42.30 25.56 -20.12
C PHE A 391 43.44 26.06 -21.00
N THR A 392 43.43 25.74 -22.29
CA THR A 392 44.44 26.21 -23.26
C THR A 392 44.28 27.70 -23.58
N VAL A 393 43.05 28.21 -23.63
CA VAL A 393 42.78 29.65 -23.84
C VAL A 393 43.03 30.46 -22.57
N ARG A 394 42.84 29.86 -21.38
CA ARG A 394 43.04 30.51 -20.09
C ARG A 394 44.51 30.63 -19.66
N GLY A 395 45.31 29.59 -19.91
CA GLY A 395 46.73 29.52 -19.53
C GLY A 395 47.61 30.31 -20.48
#